data_AF-A0A822Y818-F1
#
_entry.id   AF-A0A822Y818-F1
#
_cell.length_a   1.000
_cell.length_b   1.000
_cell.length_c   1.000
_cell.angle_alpha   90.00
_cell.angle_beta   90.00
_cell.angle_gamma   90.00
#
_symmetry.space_group_name_H-M   'P 1'
#
loop_
_entity.id
_entity.type
_entity.pdbx_description
1 polymer ?
#
loop_
_entity_poly.entity_id
_entity_poly.type
_entity_poly.pdbx_seq_one_letter_code
_entity_poly.pdbx_strand_id
1 'polypeptide(L)' 'MKVRASVKKLCEFCRTVKRRGRVYVLCTANPKHKQRQGISTFACEGSVPSLNLFIVEILIQVL' A
#
# COMPACT_ATOMS: atom_id res chain seq x y z
N MET A 1 15.76 -14.28 -0.11
CA MET A 1 14.77 -13.28 0.36
C MET A 1 14.20 -12.59 -0.87
N LYS A 2 12.89 -12.68 -1.13
CA LYS A 2 12.22 -12.03 -2.27
C LYS A 2 11.52 -10.75 -1.83
N VAL A 3 11.73 -9.64 -2.53
CA VAL A 3 11.00 -8.38 -2.26
C VAL A 3 9.70 -8.39 -3.06
N ARG A 4 8.56 -8.16 -2.42
CA ARG A 4 7.24 -8.09 -3.06
C ARG A 4 6.46 -6.90 -2.49
N ALA A 5 5.61 -6.28 -3.29
CA ALA A 5 4.72 -5.21 -2.82
C ALA A 5 3.79 -5.70 -1.70
N SER A 6 3.22 -6.90 -1.87
CA SER A 6 2.39 -7.57 -0.88
C SER A 6 3.04 -8.87 -0.43
N VAL A 7 3.09 -9.09 0.88
CA VAL A 7 3.66 -10.28 1.50
C VAL A 7 2.57 -11.19 2.04
N LYS A 8 2.61 -12.47 1.69
CA LYS A 8 1.64 -13.49 2.12
C LYS A 8 2.37 -14.70 2.69
N LYS A 9 1.74 -15.39 3.65
CA LYS A 9 2.21 -16.69 4.17
C LYS A 9 1.98 -17.77 3.10
N LEU A 10 2.97 -18.61 2.87
CA LEU A 10 2.91 -19.71 1.89
C LEU A 10 2.80 -21.09 2.57
N CYS A 11 3.09 -21.14 3.86
CA CYS A 11 3.25 -22.35 4.64
C CYS A 11 2.87 -22.10 6.09
N GLU A 12 2.61 -23.16 6.86
CA GLU A 12 2.26 -23.06 8.29
C GLU A 12 3.42 -22.51 9.14
N PHE A 13 4.66 -22.83 8.75
CA PHE A 13 5.87 -22.35 9.43
C PHE A 13 6.24 -20.91 9.06
N CYS A 14 5.48 -20.26 8.19
CA CYS A 14 5.77 -18.93 7.68
C CYS A 14 5.25 -17.88 8.69
N ARG A 15 6.17 -17.16 9.34
CA ARG A 15 5.87 -16.14 10.36
C ARG A 15 6.03 -14.74 9.79
N THR A 16 5.06 -13.88 10.06
CA THR A 16 5.10 -12.47 9.70
C THR A 16 5.76 -11.68 10.82
N VAL A 17 6.81 -10.93 10.53
CA VAL A 17 7.57 -10.15 11.52
C VAL A 17 7.80 -8.74 11.00
N LYS A 18 7.51 -7.72 11.81
CA LYS A 18 7.89 -6.33 11.52
C LYS A 18 9.25 -6.03 12.13
N ARG A 19 10.20 -5.59 11.31
CA ARG A 19 11.54 -5.16 11.75
C ARG A 19 11.90 -3.86 11.04
N ARG A 20 12.40 -2.85 11.76
CA ARG A 20 12.83 -1.55 11.19
C ARG A 20 11.75 -0.93 10.27
N GLY A 21 10.49 -0.97 10.69
CA GLY A 21 9.35 -0.41 9.93
C GLY A 21 8.92 -1.19 8.69
N ARG A 22 9.54 -2.32 8.35
CA ARG A 22 9.17 -3.16 7.19
C ARG A 22 8.63 -4.51 7.63
N VAL A 23 7.66 -5.03 6.89
CA VAL A 23 7.11 -6.38 7.11
C VAL A 23 7.96 -7.41 6.37
N TYR A 24 8.29 -8.48 7.08
CA TYR A 24 8.99 -9.64 6.56
C TYR A 24 8.14 -10.89 6.77
N VAL A 25 8.28 -11.84 5.86
CA VAL A 25 7.83 -13.22 6.08
C VAL A 25 9.07 -14.07 6.19
N LEU A 26 9.24 -14.70 7.35
CA LEU A 26 10.32 -15.62 7.65
C LEU A 26 9.77 -17.04 7.63
N CYS A 27 10.53 -17.98 7.12
CA CYS A 27 10.22 -19.40 7.18
C CYS A 27 11.47 -20.12 7.68
N THR A 28 11.29 -20.99 8.67
CA THR A 28 12.35 -21.83 9.25
C THR A 28 12.60 -23.06 8.40
N ALA A 29 11.54 -23.73 7.93
CA ALA A 29 11.63 -24.94 7.12
C ALA A 29 12.18 -24.69 5.70
N ASN A 30 11.72 -23.63 5.03
CA ASN A 30 12.01 -23.39 3.61
C ASN A 30 12.54 -21.97 3.34
N PRO A 31 13.82 -21.80 2.93
CA PRO A 31 14.40 -20.48 2.69
C PRO A 31 13.80 -19.76 1.48
N LYS A 32 13.17 -20.48 0.55
CA LYS A 32 12.50 -19.93 -0.65
C LYS A 32 11.28 -19.06 -0.31
N HIS A 33 10.66 -19.28 0.86
CA HIS A 33 9.48 -18.52 1.29
C HIS A 33 9.80 -17.19 1.97
N LYS A 34 11.08 -16.87 2.21
CA LYS A 34 11.49 -15.62 2.87
C LYS A 34 11.16 -14.41 1.99
N GLN A 35 10.29 -13.53 2.47
CA GLN A 35 9.83 -12.33 1.74
C GLN A 35 10.04 -11.04 2.54
N ARG A 36 10.16 -9.91 1.82
CA ARG A 36 10.21 -8.55 2.37
C ARG A 36 9.19 -7.68 1.65
N GLN A 37 8.41 -6.90 2.39
CA GLN A 37 7.49 -5.93 1.82
C GLN A 37 8.28 -4.76 1.22
N GLY A 38 8.11 -4.55 -0.08
CA GLY A 38 8.54 -3.34 -0.78
C GLY A 38 7.49 -2.24 -0.63
N ILE A 39 7.84 -1.00 -0.99
CA ILE A 39 6.83 0.04 -1.17
C ILE A 39 5.90 -0.45 -2.29
N SER A 40 4.65 -0.74 -1.95
CA SER A 40 3.57 -0.63 -2.91
C SER A 40 3.32 0.86 -3.04
N THR A 41 3.69 1.47 -4.17
CA THR A 41 3.09 2.75 -4.52
C THR A 41 1.59 2.52 -4.44
N PHE A 42 0.93 3.09 -3.44
CA PHE A 42 -0.52 3.23 -3.49
C PHE A 42 -0.74 4.05 -4.76
N ALA A 43 -1.17 3.40 -5.84
CA ALA A 43 -1.77 4.14 -6.93
C ALA A 43 -2.95 4.86 -6.29
N CYS A 44 -2.79 6.18 -6.15
CA CYS A 44 -3.88 7.06 -5.80
C CYS A 44 -4.87 6.97 -6.97
N GLU A 45 -5.89 6.12 -6.84
CA GLU A 45 -7.17 6.42 -7.45
C GLU A 45 -7.99 7.16 -6.40
N GLY A 46 -8.33 8.42 -6.70
CA GLY A 46 -9.48 9.11 -6.10
C GLY A 46 -9.21 10.03 -4.91
N SER A 47 -8.78 11.25 -5.18
CA SER A 47 -9.63 12.43 -4.95
C SER A 47 -9.09 13.60 -5.76
N VAL A 48 -9.68 13.83 -6.93
CA VAL A 48 -9.72 15.18 -7.51
C VAL A 48 -10.44 16.06 -6.48
N PRO A 49 -9.85 17.16 -5.97
CA PRO A 49 -10.64 18.16 -5.28
C PRO A 49 -11.44 18.93 -6.34
N SER A 50 -12.58 18.37 -6.76
CA SER A 50 -13.59 19.06 -7.57
C SER A 50 -14.45 19.93 -6.65
N LEU A 51 -13.86 20.97 -6.07
CA LEU A 51 -14.60 21.98 -5.29
C LEU A 51 -14.10 23.40 -5.58
N ASN A 52 -13.93 23.72 -6.87
CA ASN A 52 -13.74 25.10 -7.34
C ASN A 52 -14.56 25.43 -8.60
N LEU A 53 -15.67 24.74 -8.86
CA LEU A 53 -16.58 25.10 -9.97
C LEU A 53 -17.94 25.62 -9.49
N PHE A 54 -18.45 25.21 -8.32
CA PHE A 54 -19.72 25.74 -7.79
C PHE A 54 -19.62 27.18 -7.26
N ILE A 55 -18.47 27.61 -6.76
CA ILE A 55 -18.30 28.97 -6.23
C ILE A 55 -18.24 30.00 -7.37
N VAL A 56 -17.69 29.61 -8.52
CA VAL A 56 -17.60 30.48 -9.70
C VAL A 56 -18.96 30.58 -10.41
N GLU A 57 -19.75 29.50 -10.44
CA GLU A 57 -21.13 29.50 -10.94
C GLU A 57 -22.06 30.37 -10.09
N ILE A 58 -21.98 30.28 -8.75
CA ILE A 58 -22.83 31.09 -7.85
C ILE A 58 -22.43 32.57 -7.87
N LEU A 59 -21.14 32.91 -8.02
CA LEU A 59 -20.69 34.31 -8.05
C LEU A 59 -21.07 35.01 -9.38
N ILE A 60 -21.20 34.28 -10.49
CA ILE A 60 -21.65 34.83 -11.79
C ILE A 60 -23.18 35.03 -11.83
N GLN A 61 -23.96 34.41 -10.94
CA GLN A 61 -25.41 34.60 -10.86
C GLN A 61 -25.85 35.73 -9.90
N VAL A 62 -24.93 36.28 -9.10
CA VAL A 62 -25.21 37.36 -8.11
C VAL A 62 -24.43 38.66 -8.43
N LEU A 63 -23.81 38.72 -9.61
CA LEU A 63 -23.25 39.93 -10.25
C LEU A 63 -24.10 40.26 -11.48
#